data_AF-A0A2V9SSC5-F1
#
_entry.id   AF-A0A2V9SSC5-F1
#
_cell.length_a   1.000
_cell.length_b   1.000
_cell.length_c   1.000
_cell.angle_alpha   90.00
_cell.angle_beta   90.00
_cell.angle_gamma   90.00
#
_symmetry.space_group_name_H-M   'P 1'
#
loop_
_entity.id
_entity.type
_entity.pdbx_description
1 polymer ?
#
loop_
_entity_poly.entity_id
_entity_poly.type
_entity_poly.pdbx_seq_one_letter_code
_entity_poly.pdbx_strand_id
1 'polypeptide(L)'
;MSEREPRDQVSPVHDREVEKPHLKRVLGRLDLVLLFVVAVFNLNVVPSIAANGGVTVWLWIISLALFFWPQAIAVIELAHRYPGEGGVYLWAKEVFGDFHGFLSGWCYWTNNMLYVPTVML
;
A
#
# COMPACT_ATOMS: atom_id res chain seq x y z
N MET A 1 -26.48 -4.06 60.28
CA MET A 1 -26.08 -5.44 59.91
C MET A 1 -26.87 -5.80 58.65
N SER A 2 -26.77 -5.02 57.56
CA SER A 2 -25.90 -5.25 56.38
C SER A 2 -25.90 -6.70 55.89
N GLU A 3 -27.06 -7.17 55.42
CA GLU A 3 -27.15 -8.33 54.53
C GLU A 3 -26.54 -7.94 53.18
N ARG A 4 -25.45 -8.62 52.85
CA ARG A 4 -24.69 -8.44 51.61
C ARG A 4 -25.44 -9.14 50.49
N GLU A 5 -25.74 -8.42 49.42
CA GLU A 5 -26.10 -9.01 48.13
C GLU A 5 -25.02 -10.03 47.70
N PRO A 6 -25.38 -11.22 47.18
CA PRO A 6 -24.42 -12.12 46.56
C PRO A 6 -24.02 -11.54 45.20
N ARG A 7 -22.95 -10.75 45.18
CA ARG A 7 -22.46 -10.01 44.03
C ARG A 7 -21.39 -10.78 43.24
N ASP A 8 -21.56 -12.09 43.07
CA ASP A 8 -20.59 -12.95 42.39
C ASP A 8 -21.26 -13.90 41.38
N GLN A 9 -22.02 -13.33 40.45
CA GLN A 9 -22.16 -13.90 39.11
C GLN A 9 -21.50 -12.95 38.12
N VAL A 10 -20.17 -12.90 38.19
CA VAL A 10 -19.37 -12.45 37.05
C VAL A 10 -19.49 -13.55 36.01
N SER A 11 -20.44 -13.39 35.08
CA SER A 11 -20.50 -14.17 33.86
C SER A 11 -19.09 -14.27 33.26
N PRO A 12 -18.68 -15.43 32.73
CA PRO A 12 -17.46 -15.49 31.94
C PRO A 12 -17.67 -14.54 30.77
N VAL A 13 -16.99 -13.38 30.80
CA VAL A 13 -16.92 -12.48 29.66
C VAL A 13 -16.20 -13.29 28.61
N HIS A 14 -17.02 -13.91 27.75
CA HIS A 14 -16.59 -14.64 26.58
C HIS A 14 -15.48 -13.80 25.94
N ASP A 15 -14.26 -14.34 25.91
CA ASP A 15 -13.17 -13.82 25.12
C ASP A 15 -13.68 -13.78 23.69
N ARG A 16 -14.30 -12.65 23.31
CA ARG A 16 -14.54 -12.33 21.92
C ARG A 16 -13.17 -12.00 21.39
N GLU A 17 -12.41 -13.05 21.05
CA GLU A 17 -11.41 -12.94 20.02
C GLU A 17 -12.08 -12.16 18.89
N VAL A 18 -11.64 -10.92 18.71
CA VAL A 18 -12.14 -10.05 17.67
C VAL A 18 -11.72 -10.71 16.38
N GLU A 19 -12.58 -11.59 15.86
CA GLU A 19 -12.39 -12.31 14.62
C GLU A 19 -12.27 -11.24 13.53
N LYS A 20 -11.03 -10.93 13.17
CA LYS A 20 -10.73 -9.92 12.15
C LYS A 20 -11.41 -10.41 10.87
N PRO A 21 -12.28 -9.60 10.24
CA PRO A 21 -13.01 -10.04 9.05
C PRO A 21 -12.02 -10.44 7.97
N HIS A 22 -11.89 -11.74 7.73
CA HIS A 22 -10.95 -12.29 6.76
C HIS A 22 -11.56 -12.08 5.37
N LEU A 23 -11.05 -11.09 4.64
CA LEU A 23 -11.47 -10.81 3.27
C LEU A 23 -11.34 -12.07 2.43
N LYS A 24 -12.43 -12.47 1.76
CA LYS A 24 -12.38 -13.61 0.84
C LYS A 24 -11.34 -13.32 -0.23
N ARG A 25 -10.38 -14.23 -0.40
CA ARG A 25 -9.26 -14.08 -1.34
C ARG A 25 -9.75 -14.31 -2.77
N VAL A 26 -10.50 -13.34 -3.30
CA VAL A 26 -11.10 -13.37 -4.65
C VAL A 26 -10.16 -12.82 -5.71
N LEU A 27 -9.21 -11.96 -5.32
CA LEU A 27 -8.25 -11.37 -6.24
C LEU A 27 -7.19 -12.39 -6.66
N GLY A 28 -7.27 -12.84 -7.92
CA GLY A 28 -6.31 -13.76 -8.51
C GLY A 28 -5.00 -13.09 -8.89
N ARG A 29 -4.00 -13.89 -9.30
CA ARG A 29 -2.71 -13.36 -9.78
C ARG A 29 -2.87 -12.49 -11.03
N LEU A 30 -3.76 -12.87 -11.94
CA LEU A 30 -4.04 -12.10 -13.16
C LEU A 30 -4.73 -10.78 -12.85
N ASP A 31 -5.70 -10.77 -11.93
CA ASP A 31 -6.39 -9.54 -11.53
C ASP A 31 -5.42 -8.54 -10.90
N LEU A 32 -4.49 -9.03 -10.06
CA LEU A 32 -3.41 -8.20 -9.51
C LEU A 32 -2.51 -7.63 -10.60
N VAL A 33 -2.07 -8.45 -11.55
CA VAL A 33 -1.22 -7.98 -12.67
C VAL A 33 -1.96 -6.93 -13.50
N LEU A 34 -3.23 -7.17 -13.84
CA LEU A 34 -4.05 -6.22 -14.60
C LEU A 34 -4.26 -4.92 -13.82
N LEU A 35 -4.49 -4.98 -12.51
CA LEU A 35 -4.60 -3.82 -11.65
C LEU A 35 -3.30 -2.99 -11.65
N PHE A 36 -2.14 -3.66 -11.58
CA PHE A 36 -0.84 -2.99 -11.68
C PHE A 36 -0.62 -2.36 -13.06
N VAL A 37 -1.01 -3.03 -14.15
CA VAL A 37 -0.94 -2.47 -15.50
C VAL A 37 -1.79 -1.21 -15.59
N VAL A 38 -3.06 -1.25 -15.18
CA VAL A 38 -3.93 -0.06 -15.22
C VAL A 38 -3.40 1.07 -14.34
N ALA A 39 -2.82 0.75 -13.17
CA ALA A 39 -2.25 1.74 -12.26
C ALA A 39 -0.99 2.43 -12.81
N VAL A 40 -0.17 1.72 -13.58
CA VAL A 40 1.11 2.25 -14.10
C VAL A 40 0.94 2.90 -15.47
N PHE A 41 0.09 2.36 -16.35
CA PHE A 41 -0.10 2.87 -17.70
C PHE A 41 -1.02 4.08 -17.71
N ASN A 42 -0.42 5.27 -17.63
CA ASN A 42 -1.12 6.53 -17.86
C ASN A 42 -0.93 6.99 -19.32
N LEU A 43 -2.01 6.96 -20.11
CA LEU A 43 -1.97 7.32 -21.53
C LEU A 43 -1.81 8.82 -21.79
N ASN A 44 -2.12 9.68 -20.82
CA ASN A 44 -2.06 11.14 -21.00
C ASN A 44 -0.62 11.65 -21.13
N VAL A 45 0.35 10.96 -20.52
CA VAL A 45 1.77 11.36 -20.57
C VAL A 45 2.51 10.80 -21.79
N VAL A 46 2.00 9.76 -22.45
CA VAL A 46 2.66 9.10 -23.60
C VAL A 46 2.94 10.06 -24.76
N PRO A 47 2.01 10.94 -25.20
CA PRO A 47 2.28 11.89 -26.28
C PRO A 47 3.37 12.90 -25.93
N SER A 48 3.39 13.38 -24.68
CA SER A 48 4.42 14.30 -24.18
C SER A 48 5.80 13.65 -24.20
N ILE A 49 5.90 12.40 -23.77
CA ILE A 49 7.16 11.62 -23.79
C ILE A 49 7.60 11.35 -25.23
N ALA A 50 6.69 10.98 -26.13
CA ALA A 50 6.98 10.73 -27.53
C ALA A 50 7.51 11.97 -28.27
N ALA A 51 7.05 13.17 -27.88
CA ALA A 51 7.52 14.44 -28.43
C ALA A 51 8.98 14.77 -28.09
N ASN A 52 9.58 14.10 -27.09
CA ASN A 52 10.97 14.34 -26.67
C ASN A 52 12.03 13.65 -27.56
N GLY A 53 11.62 13.00 -28.67
CA GLY A 53 12.52 12.39 -29.65
C GLY A 53 13.07 11.00 -29.28
N GLY A 54 13.86 10.40 -30.18
CA GLY A 54 14.28 8.99 -30.09
C GLY A 54 15.22 8.66 -28.92
N VAL A 55 15.95 9.63 -28.38
CA VAL A 55 16.85 9.43 -27.22
C VAL A 55 16.08 9.03 -25.96
N THR A 56 14.84 9.48 -25.84
CA THR A 56 13.94 9.13 -24.73
C THR A 56 13.74 7.63 -24.60
N VAL A 57 13.70 6.87 -25.70
CA VAL A 57 13.53 5.41 -25.66
C VAL A 57 14.70 4.74 -24.91
N TRP A 58 15.93 5.18 -25.19
CA TRP A 58 17.11 4.66 -24.50
C TRP A 58 17.11 5.01 -23.01
N LEU A 59 16.72 6.24 -22.66
CA LEU A 59 16.60 6.66 -21.27
C LEU A 59 15.55 5.82 -20.52
N TRP A 60 14.43 5.50 -21.16
CA TRP A 60 13.40 4.64 -20.57
C TRP A 60 13.90 3.21 -20.34
N ILE A 61 14.61 2.62 -21.31
CA ILE A 61 15.19 1.28 -21.15
C ILE A 61 16.18 1.25 -19.98
N ILE A 62 17.07 2.25 -19.90
CA ILE A 62 18.05 2.35 -18.81
C ILE A 62 17.33 2.55 -17.47
N SER A 63 16.29 3.40 -17.43
CA SER A 63 15.52 3.66 -16.22
C SER A 63 14.76 2.41 -15.74
N LEU A 64 14.17 1.64 -16.65
CA LEU A 64 13.54 0.36 -16.33
C LEU A 64 14.57 -0.63 -15.77
N ALA A 65 15.76 -0.71 -16.36
CA ALA A 65 16.79 -1.63 -15.89
C ALA A 65 17.37 -1.23 -14.53
N LEU A 66 17.66 0.07 -14.31
CA LEU A 66 18.40 0.53 -13.13
C LEU A 66 17.50 1.00 -11.98
N PHE A 67 16.27 1.44 -12.23
CA PHE A 67 15.36 1.91 -11.19
C PHE A 67 14.21 0.93 -10.96
N PHE A 68 13.53 0.50 -12.02
CA PHE A 68 12.35 -0.36 -11.87
C PHE A 68 12.72 -1.76 -11.35
N TRP A 69 13.81 -2.36 -11.86
CA TRP A 69 14.21 -3.70 -11.43
C TRP A 69 14.63 -3.77 -9.95
N PRO A 70 15.54 -2.92 -9.44
CA PRO A 70 15.88 -2.94 -8.02
C PRO A 70 14.68 -2.57 -7.14
N GLN A 71 13.84 -1.62 -7.58
CA GLN A 71 12.61 -1.27 -6.87
C GLN A 71 11.68 -2.48 -6.74
N ALA A 72 11.46 -3.24 -7.82
CA ALA A 72 10.60 -4.42 -7.80
C ALA A 72 11.10 -5.48 -6.81
N ILE A 73 12.42 -5.73 -6.79
CA ILE A 73 13.04 -6.65 -5.83
C ILE A 73 12.82 -6.17 -4.39
N ALA A 74 13.08 -4.89 -4.10
CA ALA A 74 12.90 -4.33 -2.77
C ALA A 74 11.44 -4.44 -2.29
N VAL A 75 10.47 -4.19 -3.19
CA VAL A 75 9.05 -4.34 -2.90
C VAL A 75 8.69 -5.80 -2.59
N ILE A 76 9.20 -6.76 -3.37
CA ILE A 76 8.95 -8.19 -3.14
C ILE A 76 9.52 -8.63 -1.79
N GLU A 77 10.75 -8.19 -1.47
CA GLU A 77 11.41 -8.53 -0.22
C GLU A 77 10.66 -7.96 1.00
N LEU A 78 10.26 -6.69 0.94
CA LEU A 78 9.49 -6.03 2.00
C LEU A 78 8.09 -6.63 2.15
N ALA A 79 7.42 -6.95 1.05
CA ALA A 79 6.10 -7.59 1.07
C ALA A 79 6.14 -8.99 1.70
N HIS A 80 7.23 -9.75 1.48
CA HIS A 80 7.43 -11.04 2.14
C HIS A 80 7.84 -10.90 3.61
N ARG A 81 8.68 -9.90 3.93
CA ARG A 81 9.18 -9.69 5.30
C ARG A 81 8.10 -9.16 6.25
N TYR A 82 7.22 -8.30 5.75
CA TYR A 82 6.16 -7.65 6.52
C TYR A 82 4.79 -7.86 5.86
N PRO A 83 4.20 -9.06 5.99
CA PRO A 83 2.90 -9.41 5.40
C PRO A 83 1.77 -8.78 6.22
N GLY A 84 1.58 -7.47 6.08
CA GLY A 84 0.48 -6.73 6.70
C GLY A 84 -0.22 -5.78 5.73
N GLU A 85 -1.44 -5.41 6.08
CA GLU A 85 -2.25 -4.47 5.33
C GLU A 85 -1.74 -3.03 5.58
N GLY A 86 -1.18 -2.38 4.56
CA GLY A 86 -0.66 -1.01 4.68
C GLY A 86 0.49 -0.64 3.74
N GLY A 87 1.09 -1.61 3.05
CA GLY A 87 2.12 -1.35 2.03
C GLY A 87 3.30 -0.51 2.55
N VAL A 88 3.71 0.51 1.79
CA VAL A 88 4.87 1.36 2.10
C VAL A 88 4.77 2.05 3.46
N TYR A 89 3.57 2.47 3.88
CA TYR A 89 3.35 3.06 5.20
C TYR A 89 3.73 2.09 6.33
N LEU A 90 3.27 0.85 6.22
CA LEU A 90 3.54 -0.18 7.22
C LEU A 90 5.02 -0.53 7.25
N TRP A 91 5.66 -0.67 6.08
CA TRP A 91 7.09 -0.96 5.99
C TRP A 91 7.94 0.16 6.59
N ALA A 92 7.60 1.42 6.31
CA ALA A 92 8.30 2.58 6.87
C ALA A 92 8.11 2.66 8.40
N LYS A 93 6.91 2.37 8.89
CA LYS A 93 6.61 2.31 10.32
C LYS A 93 7.41 1.23 11.04
N GLU A 94 7.46 0.04 10.45
CA GLU A 94 8.09 -1.14 11.08
C GLU A 94 9.62 -1.03 11.12
N VAL A 95 10.23 -0.41 10.10
CA VAL A 95 11.70 -0.28 10.01
C VAL A 95 12.21 1.00 10.68
N PHE A 96 11.50 2.12 10.54
CA PHE A 96 11.97 3.44 10.96
C PHE A 96 11.14 4.09 12.08
N GLY A 97 10.08 3.43 12.57
CA GLY A 97 9.22 3.89 13.65
C GLY A 97 8.04 4.77 13.21
N ASP A 98 7.21 5.17 14.19
CA ASP A 98 5.90 5.81 13.97
C ASP A 98 5.96 7.10 13.15
N PHE A 99 7.01 7.92 13.32
CA PHE A 99 7.16 9.19 12.60
C PHE A 99 7.34 8.99 11.09
N HIS A 100 8.18 8.02 10.70
CA HIS A 100 8.45 7.73 9.30
C HIS A 100 7.27 7.04 8.63
N GLY A 101 6.54 6.21 9.38
CA GLY A 101 5.23 5.72 8.98
C GLY A 101 4.28 6.87 8.65
N PHE A 102 4.07 7.79 9.61
CA PHE A 102 3.21 8.97 9.39
C PHE A 102 3.64 9.79 8.17
N LEU A 103 4.93 10.08 8.02
CA LEU A 103 5.44 10.86 6.88
C LEU A 103 5.19 10.14 5.54
N SER A 104 5.41 8.82 5.47
CA SER A 104 5.12 8.04 4.27
C SER A 104 3.63 8.08 3.92
N GLY A 105 2.75 7.93 4.91
CA GLY A 105 1.30 8.03 4.72
C GLY A 105 0.87 9.42 4.29
N TRP A 106 1.44 10.46 4.88
CA TRP A 106 1.19 11.86 4.53
C TRP A 106 1.62 12.17 3.09
N CYS A 107 2.83 11.78 2.70
CA CYS A 107 3.32 11.95 1.33
C CYS A 107 2.43 11.22 0.32
N TYR A 108 1.99 10.00 0.64
CA TYR A 108 1.08 9.23 -0.20
C TYR A 108 -0.27 9.94 -0.39
N TRP A 109 -0.84 10.45 0.70
CA TRP A 109 -2.09 11.21 0.66
C TRP A 109 -1.95 12.52 -0.14
N THR A 110 -0.88 13.29 0.08
CA THR A 110 -0.64 14.53 -0.69
C THR A 110 -0.42 14.26 -2.16
N ASN A 111 0.29 13.18 -2.50
CA ASN A 111 0.49 12.79 -3.89
C ASN A 111 -0.84 12.43 -4.56
N ASN A 112 -1.71 11.68 -3.87
CA ASN A 112 -3.03 11.33 -4.41
C ASN A 112 -3.92 12.57 -4.57
N MET A 113 -3.92 13.49 -3.60
CA MET A 113 -4.65 14.75 -3.69
C MET A 113 -4.20 15.62 -4.87
N LEU A 114 -2.91 15.64 -5.21
CA LEU A 114 -2.40 16.39 -6.35
C LEU A 114 -2.63 15.66 -7.68
N TYR A 115 -2.55 14.33 -7.66
CA TYR A 115 -2.76 13.51 -8.85
C TYR A 115 -4.17 13.62 -9.42
N VAL A 116 -5.19 13.65 -8.56
CA VAL A 116 -6.60 13.71 -8.99
C VAL A 116 -6.91 14.96 -9.84
N PRO A 117 -6.55 16.19 -9.43
CA PRO A 117 -6.64 17.38 -10.27
C PRO A 117 -5.77 17.31 -11.53
N THR A 118 -4.52 16.83 -11.43
CA THR A 118 -3.61 16.75 -12.58
C THR A 118 -4.12 15.83 -13.68
N VAL A 119 -4.87 14.77 -13.34
CA VAL A 119 -5.43 13.85 -14.34
C VAL A 119 -6.74 14.35 -14.97
N MET A 120 -7.42 15.30 -14.32
CA MET A 120 -8.68 15.89 -14.82
C MET A 120 -8.48 17.14 -15.69
N LEU A 121 -7.28 17.75 -15.64
CA LEU A 121 -6.87 18.87 -16.50
C LEU A 121 -6.23 18.36 -17.79
#